data_AF-A0A349L3H6-F1
#
_entry.id   AF-A0A349L3H6-F1
#
_cell.length_a   1.000
_cell.length_b   1.000
_cell.length_c   1.000
_cell.angle_alpha   90.00
_cell.angle_beta   90.00
_cell.angle_gamma   90.00
#
_symmetry.space_group_name_H-M   'P 1'
#
loop_
_entity.id
_entity.type
_entity.pdbx_description
1 polymer ?
#
loop_
_entity_poly.entity_id
_entity_poly.type
_entity_poly.pdbx_seq_one_letter_code
_entity_poly.pdbx_strand_id
1 'polypeptide(L)'
;VGINVDKVKAALGSMPMPDNAWDLIFDPKYASKLKSCGISMLDSPSEILPAALQYLNKPPFSKVSSDYQEAGRLLQTIRPYVTLFSSSGYINDVANGSICLALGWSGDINIARQRAIDAKNGNHITALIPKT
;
A
#
# COMPACT_ATOMS: atom_id res chain seq x y z
N VAL A 1 -5.12 1.59 -2.78
CA VAL A 1 -4.31 0.53 -2.13
C VAL A 1 -4.74 -0.81 -2.68
N GLY A 2 -3.85 -1.58 -3.30
CA GLY A 2 -4.13 -2.94 -3.72
C GLY A 2 -3.70 -3.95 -2.67
N ILE A 3 -4.52 -4.97 -2.41
CA ILE A 3 -4.18 -6.03 -1.45
C ILE A 3 -4.50 -7.42 -1.99
N ASN A 4 -3.74 -8.41 -1.54
CA ASN A 4 -4.18 -9.80 -1.49
C ASN A 4 -4.94 -10.01 -0.18
N VAL A 5 -6.26 -10.19 -0.26
CA VAL A 5 -7.17 -10.18 0.90
C VAL A 5 -6.82 -11.27 1.90
N ASP A 6 -6.53 -12.48 1.43
CA ASP A 6 -6.25 -13.62 2.31
C ASP A 6 -4.92 -13.47 3.02
N LYS A 7 -3.88 -13.05 2.29
CA LYS A 7 -2.55 -12.84 2.88
C LYS A 7 -2.55 -11.69 3.88
N VAL A 8 -3.25 -10.60 3.59
CA VAL A 8 -3.41 -9.50 4.54
C VAL A 8 -4.14 -9.98 5.80
N LYS A 9 -5.27 -10.67 5.68
CA LYS A 9 -5.99 -11.23 6.85
C LYS A 9 -5.11 -12.17 7.66
N ALA A 10 -4.38 -13.06 7.01
CA ALA A 10 -3.46 -13.98 7.69
C ALA A 10 -2.34 -13.24 8.45
N ALA A 11 -1.76 -12.20 7.85
CA ALA A 11 -0.70 -11.40 8.48
C ALA A 11 -1.22 -10.54 9.66
N LEU A 12 -2.47 -10.06 9.59
CA LEU A 12 -3.12 -9.33 10.67
C LEU A 12 -3.56 -10.24 11.83
N GLY A 13 -3.89 -11.51 11.54
CA GLY A 13 -4.34 -12.46 12.55
C GLY A 13 -5.65 -12.02 13.20
N SER A 14 -5.66 -11.76 14.50
CA SER A 14 -6.83 -11.25 15.23
C SER A 14 -7.04 -9.75 15.08
N MET A 15 -6.08 -9.03 14.48
CA MET A 15 -6.19 -7.60 14.27
C MET A 15 -7.20 -7.32 13.13
N PRO A 16 -8.22 -6.47 13.37
CA PRO A 16 -9.20 -6.17 12.33
C PRO A 16 -8.57 -5.35 11.20
N MET A 17 -9.11 -5.52 9.99
CA MET A 17 -8.85 -4.59 8.89
C MET A 17 -9.20 -3.16 9.32
N PRO A 18 -8.38 -2.15 8.97
CA PRO A 18 -8.68 -0.78 9.32
C PRO A 18 -9.86 -0.25 8.50
N ASP A 19 -10.60 0.70 9.08
CA ASP A 19 -11.68 1.40 8.39
C ASP A 19 -11.18 2.27 7.24
N ASN A 20 -9.95 2.78 7.35
CA ASN A 20 -9.27 3.51 6.28
C ASN A 20 -8.16 2.65 5.67
N ALA A 21 -8.25 2.39 4.36
CA ALA A 21 -7.25 1.59 3.66
C ALA A 21 -5.83 2.19 3.70
N TRP A 22 -5.70 3.50 3.95
CA TRP A 22 -4.40 4.14 4.14
C TRP A 22 -3.65 3.62 5.36
N ASP A 23 -4.33 3.21 6.43
CA ASP A 23 -3.69 2.72 7.65
C ASP A 23 -2.86 1.46 7.39
N LEU A 24 -3.27 0.63 6.42
CA LEU A 24 -2.51 -0.57 6.05
C LEU A 24 -1.06 -0.28 5.63
N ILE A 25 -0.78 0.94 5.14
CA ILE A 25 0.56 1.34 4.70
C ILE A 25 1.19 2.44 5.55
N PHE A 26 0.42 3.44 5.99
CA PHE A 26 0.96 4.61 6.70
C PHE A 26 0.93 4.49 8.22
N ASP A 27 0.19 3.55 8.80
CA ASP A 27 0.27 3.25 10.24
C ASP A 27 1.30 2.13 10.50
N PRO A 28 2.40 2.39 11.23
CA PRO A 28 3.38 1.38 11.63
C PRO A 28 2.79 0.13 12.30
N LYS A 29 1.66 0.27 13.00
CA LYS A 29 0.95 -0.83 13.65
C LYS A 29 0.51 -1.90 12.63
N TYR A 30 0.03 -1.47 11.46
CA TYR A 30 -0.37 -2.36 10.37
C TYR A 30 0.83 -2.73 9.50
N ALA A 31 1.63 -1.75 9.07
CA ALA A 31 2.76 -1.98 8.17
C ALA A 31 3.77 -3.00 8.75
N SER A 32 4.02 -2.97 10.06
CA SER A 32 4.91 -3.92 10.72
C SER A 32 4.43 -5.38 10.62
N LYS A 33 3.11 -5.62 10.65
CA LYS A 33 2.52 -6.94 10.44
C LYS A 33 2.62 -7.36 8.97
N LEU A 34 2.26 -6.45 8.07
CA LEU A 34 2.21 -6.73 6.63
C LEU A 34 3.60 -6.87 6.00
N LYS A 35 4.68 -6.40 6.64
CA LYS A 35 6.06 -6.73 6.26
C LYS A 35 6.26 -8.24 6.05
N SER A 36 5.60 -9.07 6.85
CA SER A 36 5.69 -10.54 6.74
C SER A 36 5.18 -11.10 5.42
N CYS A 37 4.31 -10.39 4.71
CA CYS A 37 3.73 -10.82 3.44
C CYS A 37 4.07 -9.90 2.25
N GLY A 38 4.89 -8.87 2.48
CA GLY A 38 5.45 -8.00 1.44
C GLY A 38 4.63 -6.74 1.18
N ILE A 39 5.30 -5.58 1.23
CA ILE A 39 4.73 -4.26 0.96
C ILE A 39 5.49 -3.60 -0.19
N SER A 40 4.79 -3.22 -1.26
CA SER A 40 5.31 -2.34 -2.32
C SER A 40 4.77 -0.92 -2.19
N MET A 41 5.65 0.04 -2.43
CA MET A 41 5.31 1.45 -2.59
C MET A 41 5.72 1.91 -4.00
N LEU A 42 4.98 2.86 -4.61
CA LEU A 42 5.42 3.44 -5.88
C LEU A 42 6.78 4.11 -5.72
N ASP A 43 7.67 3.91 -6.69
CA ASP A 43 8.90 4.69 -6.83
C ASP A 43 8.56 5.99 -7.58
N SER A 44 7.69 6.80 -6.96
CA SER A 44 7.19 8.05 -7.50
C SER A 44 6.91 9.04 -6.38
N PRO A 45 7.88 9.89 -6.01
CA PRO A 45 7.71 10.87 -4.94
C PRO A 45 6.51 11.80 -5.15
N SER A 46 6.19 12.13 -6.41
CA SER A 46 5.05 12.99 -6.77
C SER A 46 3.68 12.35 -6.50
N GLU A 47 3.61 11.03 -6.34
CA GLU A 47 2.38 10.31 -5.97
C GLU A 47 2.35 10.01 -4.47
N ILE A 48 3.52 9.67 -3.90
CA ILE A 48 3.64 9.27 -2.49
C ILE A 48 3.50 10.45 -1.53
N LEU A 49 4.14 11.59 -1.82
CA LEU A 49 4.10 12.74 -0.92
C LEU A 49 2.68 13.32 -0.78
N PRO A 50 1.89 13.52 -1.86
CA PRO A 50 0.50 13.97 -1.72
C PRO A 50 -0.41 12.99 -0.98
N ALA A 51 -0.18 11.68 -1.13
CA ALA A 51 -0.89 10.65 -0.39
C ALA A 51 -0.58 10.71 1.12
N ALA A 52 0.70 10.82 1.47
CA ALA A 52 1.15 10.97 2.85
C ALA A 52 0.61 12.27 3.49
N LEU A 53 0.59 13.38 2.74
CA LEU A 53 0.02 14.63 3.21
C LEU A 53 -1.50 14.53 3.46
N GLN A 54 -2.25 13.91 2.56
CA GLN A 54 -3.68 13.67 2.76
C GLN A 54 -3.92 12.81 4.01
N TYR A 55 -3.11 11.77 4.23
CA TYR A 55 -3.20 10.96 5.44
C TYR A 55 -2.97 11.77 6.73
N LEU A 56 -2.09 12.77 6.67
CA LEU A 56 -1.84 13.73 7.76
C LEU A 56 -2.89 14.85 7.84
N ASN A 57 -3.99 14.78 7.08
CA ASN A 57 -5.01 15.82 6.96
C ASN A 57 -4.47 17.18 6.48
N LYS A 58 -3.47 17.15 5.59
CA LYS A 58 -2.86 18.32 4.96
C LYS A 58 -3.24 18.42 3.48
N PRO A 59 -3.12 19.61 2.85
CA PRO A 59 -3.32 19.74 1.41
C PRO A 59 -2.35 18.82 0.64
N PRO A 60 -2.84 17.98 -0.30
CA PRO A 60 -1.98 17.07 -1.08
C PRO A 60 -0.88 17.80 -1.86
N PHE A 61 -1.15 19.03 -2.28
CA PHE A 61 -0.24 19.88 -3.02
C PHE A 61 0.07 21.14 -2.22
N SER A 62 0.53 20.95 -0.98
CA SER A 62 0.88 22.06 -0.07
C SER A 62 1.98 22.93 -0.68
N LYS A 63 1.94 24.23 -0.35
CA LYS A 63 3.02 25.19 -0.66
C LYS A 63 3.90 25.47 0.56
N VAL A 64 3.66 24.78 1.67
CA VAL A 64 4.36 24.98 2.94
C VAL A 64 5.46 23.92 3.08
N SER A 65 6.72 24.36 3.20
CA SER A 65 7.87 23.45 3.28
C SER A 65 7.82 22.49 4.47
N SER A 66 7.34 22.95 5.64
CA SER A 66 7.27 22.12 6.85
C SER A 66 6.29 20.94 6.73
N ASP A 67 5.26 21.05 5.89
CA ASP A 67 4.33 19.94 5.64
C ASP A 67 5.05 18.74 5.02
N TYR A 68 5.97 18.97 4.10
CA TYR A 68 6.77 17.92 3.48
C TYR A 68 7.79 17.30 4.45
N GLN A 69 8.25 18.06 5.45
CA GLN A 69 9.07 17.49 6.53
C GLN A 69 8.25 16.55 7.41
N GLU A 70 6.99 16.88 7.69
CA GLU A 70 6.08 15.99 8.40
C GLU A 70 5.74 14.72 7.60
N ALA A 71 5.46 14.85 6.30
CA ALA A 71 5.29 13.70 5.41
C ALA A 71 6.55 12.81 5.38
N GLY A 72 7.74 13.42 5.34
CA GLY A 72 9.01 12.71 5.44
C GLY A 72 9.16 11.92 6.74
N ARG A 73 8.80 12.53 7.89
CA ARG A 73 8.79 11.85 9.19
C ARG A 73 7.82 10.66 9.20
N LEU A 74 6.61 10.83 8.68
CA LEU A 74 5.65 9.73 8.54
C LEU A 74 6.24 8.57 7.72
N LEU A 75 6.76 8.86 6.52
CA LEU A 75 7.34 7.86 5.61
C LEU A 75 8.55 7.15 6.23
N GLN A 76 9.35 7.85 7.05
CA GLN A 76 10.44 7.23 7.81
C GLN A 76 9.94 6.19 8.81
N THR A 77 8.78 6.40 9.45
CA THR A 77 8.25 5.42 10.41
C THR A 77 7.86 4.08 9.77
N ILE A 78 7.46 4.11 8.49
CA ILE A 78 7.05 2.91 7.75
C ILE A 78 8.16 2.31 6.89
N ARG A 79 9.24 3.05 6.63
CA ARG A 79 10.35 2.64 5.74
C ARG A 79 10.95 1.27 6.08
N PRO A 80 11.12 0.85 7.34
CA PRO A 80 11.65 -0.49 7.69
C PRO A 80 10.73 -1.67 7.32
N TYR A 81 9.48 -1.38 6.96
CA TYR A 81 8.45 -2.38 6.62
C TYR A 81 8.22 -2.50 5.11
N VAL A 82 8.59 -1.48 4.33
CA VAL A 82 8.49 -1.52 2.87
C VAL A 82 9.53 -2.49 2.29
N THR A 83 9.05 -3.46 1.51
CA THR A 83 9.87 -4.50 0.86
C THR A 83 10.58 -3.95 -0.37
N LEU A 84 9.84 -3.20 -1.21
CA LEU A 84 10.35 -2.65 -2.45
C LEU A 84 9.66 -1.33 -2.82
N PHE A 85 10.38 -0.52 -3.59
CA PHE A 85 9.85 0.61 -4.31
C PHE A 85 9.78 0.23 -5.79
N SER A 86 8.58 0.26 -6.36
CA SER A 86 8.35 -0.19 -7.73
C SER A 86 7.11 0.47 -8.30
N SER A 87 7.25 1.01 -9.51
CA SER A 87 6.16 1.66 -10.25
C SER A 87 5.59 0.77 -11.37
N SER A 88 5.98 -0.50 -11.45
CA SER A 88 5.46 -1.44 -12.46
C SER A 88 5.57 -2.92 -12.05
N GLY A 89 6.71 -3.32 -11.46
CA GLY A 89 6.96 -4.71 -11.04
C GLY A 89 5.93 -5.25 -10.04
N TYR A 90 5.39 -4.36 -9.19
CA TYR A 90 4.39 -4.72 -8.19
C TYR A 90 3.13 -5.39 -8.77
N ILE A 91 2.79 -5.15 -10.05
CA ILE A 91 1.64 -5.78 -10.72
C ILE A 91 1.80 -7.30 -10.71
N ASN A 92 2.97 -7.78 -11.13
CA ASN A 92 3.26 -9.22 -11.17
C ASN A 92 3.44 -9.79 -9.76
N ASP A 93 4.06 -9.03 -8.86
CA ASP A 93 4.30 -9.47 -7.49
C ASP A 93 2.99 -9.60 -6.69
N VAL A 94 2.00 -8.75 -6.92
CA VAL A 94 0.66 -8.92 -6.34
C VAL A 94 -0.06 -10.10 -7.00
N ALA A 95 0.01 -10.23 -8.33
CA ALA A 95 -0.66 -11.29 -9.09
C ALA A 95 -0.18 -12.71 -8.70
N ASN A 96 1.13 -12.89 -8.53
CA ASN A 96 1.74 -14.15 -8.10
C ASN A 96 1.71 -14.34 -6.56
N GLY A 97 1.41 -13.26 -5.81
CA GLY A 97 1.32 -13.26 -4.36
C GLY A 97 2.66 -13.11 -3.62
N SER A 98 3.74 -12.70 -4.29
CA SER A 98 5.03 -12.41 -3.63
C SER A 98 4.95 -11.21 -2.70
N ILE A 99 4.00 -10.29 -2.95
CA ILE A 99 3.61 -9.23 -2.01
C ILE A 99 2.11 -9.28 -1.73
N CYS A 100 1.70 -8.83 -0.55
CA CYS A 100 0.31 -8.79 -0.12
C CYS A 100 -0.31 -7.40 -0.16
N LEU A 101 0.52 -6.35 -0.21
CA LEU A 101 0.06 -4.97 -0.27
C LEU A 101 0.88 -4.16 -1.27
N ALA A 102 0.19 -3.36 -2.08
CA ALA A 102 0.81 -2.37 -2.95
C ALA A 102 0.06 -1.03 -2.83
N LEU A 103 0.80 0.04 -2.60
CA LEU A 103 0.33 1.37 -2.98
C LEU A 103 0.60 1.55 -4.46
N GLY A 104 -0.45 1.63 -5.27
CA GLY A 104 -0.38 1.69 -6.72
C GLY A 104 -1.72 2.08 -7.34
N TRP A 105 -1.74 2.18 -8.67
CA TRP A 105 -2.92 2.65 -9.42
C TRP A 105 -4.00 1.58 -9.51
N SER A 106 -5.27 1.99 -9.45
CA SER A 106 -6.41 1.04 -9.47
C SER A 106 -6.44 0.16 -10.72
N GLY A 107 -6.10 0.72 -11.89
CA GLY A 107 -6.01 -0.01 -13.15
C GLY A 107 -5.01 -1.16 -13.09
N ASP A 108 -3.81 -0.88 -12.59
CA ASP A 108 -2.75 -1.87 -12.39
C ASP A 108 -3.14 -2.98 -11.41
N ILE A 109 -3.82 -2.63 -10.31
CA ILE A 109 -4.34 -3.62 -9.37
C ILE A 109 -5.41 -4.50 -10.00
N ASN A 110 -6.24 -3.94 -10.89
CA ASN A 110 -7.24 -4.72 -11.63
C ASN A 110 -6.58 -5.64 -12.66
N ILE A 111 -5.49 -5.21 -13.30
CA ILE A 111 -4.68 -6.08 -14.17
C ILE A 111 -4.08 -7.23 -13.36
N ALA A 112 -3.51 -6.95 -12.18
CA ALA A 112 -2.98 -7.98 -11.29
C ALA A 112 -4.06 -8.99 -10.87
N ARG A 113 -5.27 -8.50 -10.54
CA ARG A 113 -6.44 -9.35 -10.24
C ARG A 113 -6.77 -10.27 -11.42
N GLN A 114 -6.88 -9.73 -12.63
CA GLN A 114 -7.21 -10.54 -13.81
C GLN A 114 -6.15 -11.62 -14.05
N ARG A 115 -4.87 -11.27 -13.94
CA ARG A 115 -3.76 -12.23 -14.09
C ARG A 115 -3.82 -13.37 -13.06
N ALA A 116 -4.17 -13.08 -11.81
CA ALA A 116 -4.33 -14.10 -10.78
C ALA A 116 -5.51 -15.06 -11.08
N ILE A 117 -6.62 -14.51 -11.58
CA ILE A 117 -7.79 -15.29 -12.02
C ILE A 117 -7.41 -16.21 -13.19
N ASP A 118 -6.78 -15.66 -14.22
CA ASP A 118 -6.37 -16.40 -15.41
C ASP A 118 -5.35 -17.51 -15.08
N ALA A 119 -4.43 -17.23 -14.15
CA ALA A 119 -3.45 -18.19 -13.65
C ALA A 119 -4.06 -19.23 -12.69
N LYS A 120 -5.31 -19.07 -12.26
CA LYS A 120 -6.01 -19.96 -11.31
C LYS A 120 -5.20 -20.25 -10.04
N ASN A 121 -4.46 -19.25 -9.56
CA ASN A 121 -3.49 -19.42 -8.47
C ASN A 121 -4.07 -19.18 -7.06
N GLY A 122 -5.37 -18.86 -6.97
CA GLY A 122 -6.08 -18.67 -5.70
C GLY A 122 -5.81 -17.34 -5.00
N ASN A 123 -5.05 -16.41 -5.58
CA ASN A 123 -4.81 -15.10 -4.98
C ASN A 123 -6.02 -14.17 -5.18
N HIS A 124 -6.70 -13.78 -4.10
CA HIS A 124 -7.82 -12.83 -4.14
C HIS A 124 -7.34 -11.40 -4.00
N ILE A 125 -7.24 -10.70 -5.13
CA ILE A 125 -6.71 -9.34 -5.20
C ILE A 125 -7.84 -8.32 -5.25
N THR A 126 -7.78 -7.27 -4.43
CA THR A 126 -8.75 -6.16 -4.47
C THR A 126 -8.06 -4.80 -4.47
N ALA A 127 -8.72 -3.82 -5.09
CA ALA A 127 -8.32 -2.42 -5.04
C ALA A 127 -9.23 -1.69 -4.04
N LEU A 128 -8.65 -1.20 -2.96
CA LEU A 128 -9.32 -0.40 -1.94
C LEU A 128 -9.12 1.09 -2.22
N ILE A 129 -10.22 1.83 -2.12
CA ILE A 129 -10.24 3.29 -2.14
C ILE A 129 -10.19 3.76 -0.67
N PRO A 130 -9.14 4.48 -0.26
CA PRO A 130 -9.05 5.01 1.10
C PRO A 130 -10.11 6.09 1.36
N LYS A 131 -10.40 6.33 2.64
CA LYS A 131 -11.26 7.45 3.07
C LYS A 131 -10.40 8.72 3.17
N THR A 132 -10.96 9.83 2.71
CA THR A 132 -10.39 11.19 2.81
C THR A 132 -11.05 11.97 3.93
#